data_AF-A0A3S1AC22-F1
#
_entry.id   AF-A0A3S1AC22-F1
#
_cell.length_a   1.000
_cell.length_b   1.000
_cell.length_c   1.000
_cell.angle_alpha   90.00
_cell.angle_beta   90.00
_cell.angle_gamma   90.00
#
_symmetry.space_group_name_H-M   'P 1'
#
loop_
_entity.id
_entity.type
_entity.pdbx_description
1 polymer ?
#
loop_
_entity_poly.entity_id
_entity_poly.type
_entity_poly.pdbx_seq_one_letter_code
_entity_poly.pdbx_strand_id
1 'polypeptide(L)'
;MSISDKDTDQFVIISSDREISVDMNRKPSVGDSGPTDGPPKTPASLKYVSLVLLTLQNALLILVMRYVRTREGEMFVATSAVIMSELFKFLTCLVIILIQEGSVKAWLNLLYQDIFMEPLDCLKVCVPSLIYVLQNNLLYVAVSNLDAATYQVTYQLKILTTAIFSVLMLKKVLSGQQWVSLVILFVGVAIVQLQPEAKATVSTEQSPIKGLVAVIISCFMSGFAGVYFEKILKGTRQSVWLRNIQLGFLGVIIGAITMWAKDGDTVSEKGFFNGYDGVVWFVVCLQSFGGLLVAMVVKYADNILKGFATSAAIILSCIASVYFFEFQLSLQFIVGAALVMTALYTYSKFVPTAPLPYTVTRKM
;
A
#
# COMPACT_ATOMS: atom_id res chain seq x y z
N MET A 1 -45.69 3.70 53.64
CA MET A 1 -46.55 2.86 52.79
C MET A 1 -45.80 2.66 51.48
N SER A 2 -44.92 1.65 51.43
CA SER A 2 -45.16 0.34 50.77
C SER A 2 -45.07 0.48 49.24
N ILE A 3 -43.92 0.22 48.62
CA ILE A 3 -43.35 -1.10 48.22
C ILE A 3 -43.96 -1.64 46.91
N SER A 4 -43.03 -1.95 45.99
CA SER A 4 -43.00 -3.00 44.96
C SER A 4 -43.24 -2.56 43.51
N ASP A 5 -42.63 -3.10 42.46
CA ASP A 5 -41.32 -3.73 42.13
C ASP A 5 -41.45 -4.14 40.64
N LYS A 6 -40.32 -4.40 39.96
CA LYS A 6 -40.14 -5.04 38.62
C LYS A 6 -40.30 -4.14 37.37
N ASP A 7 -39.42 -4.12 36.38
CA ASP A 7 -38.44 -5.11 35.89
C ASP A 7 -37.12 -4.47 35.37
N THR A 8 -36.08 -5.31 35.38
CA THR A 8 -34.68 -5.07 35.02
C THR A 8 -34.39 -5.72 33.66
N ASP A 9 -33.45 -5.15 32.87
CA ASP A 9 -32.52 -5.86 31.96
C ASP A 9 -31.58 -4.81 31.31
N GLN A 10 -30.49 -4.38 31.96
CA GLN A 10 -29.13 -4.95 31.96
C GLN A 10 -28.54 -5.28 30.57
N PHE A 11 -27.70 -4.37 30.06
CA PHE A 11 -26.58 -4.74 29.18
C PHE A 11 -25.28 -4.60 29.94
N VAL A 12 -24.79 -5.77 30.36
CA VAL A 12 -23.51 -6.00 31.03
C VAL A 12 -22.45 -6.16 29.94
N ILE A 13 -21.42 -5.31 29.94
CA ILE A 13 -20.12 -5.66 29.34
C ILE A 13 -19.17 -5.92 30.50
N ILE A 14 -18.88 -7.20 30.70
CA ILE A 14 -17.89 -7.71 31.63
C ILE A 14 -16.52 -7.42 31.04
N SER A 15 -15.72 -6.61 31.74
CA SER A 15 -14.27 -6.70 31.71
C SER A 15 -13.80 -6.62 33.16
N SER A 16 -13.41 -7.79 33.69
CA SER A 16 -12.71 -7.97 34.95
C SER A 16 -11.38 -7.25 34.92
N ASP A 17 -11.15 -6.29 35.82
CA ASP A 17 -9.85 -6.09 36.45
C ASP A 17 -9.95 -5.22 37.73
N ARG A 18 -9.58 -5.86 38.86
CA ARG A 18 -9.08 -5.35 40.15
C ARG A 18 -9.63 -4.03 40.71
N GLU A 19 -10.34 -4.17 41.84
CA GLU A 19 -10.56 -3.10 42.82
C GLU A 19 -9.22 -2.52 43.31
N ILE A 20 -9.03 -1.22 43.11
CA ILE A 20 -8.20 -0.38 43.97
C ILE A 20 -9.13 0.70 44.51
N SER A 21 -9.49 0.57 45.78
CA SER A 21 -10.22 1.57 46.55
C SER A 21 -9.34 2.80 46.76
N VAL A 22 -9.77 3.97 46.28
CA VAL A 22 -9.14 5.26 46.59
C VAL A 22 -10.13 6.13 47.37
N ASP A 23 -9.76 6.35 48.63
CA ASP A 23 -10.46 7.15 49.63
C ASP A 23 -10.55 8.62 49.21
N MET A 24 -11.75 9.18 49.17
CA MET A 24 -12.06 10.47 48.51
C MET A 24 -11.92 11.69 49.44
N ASN A 25 -11.03 11.64 50.44
CA ASN A 25 -10.91 12.72 51.42
C ASN A 25 -9.47 13.09 51.85
N ARG A 26 -8.61 13.42 50.87
CA ARG A 26 -7.35 14.16 51.14
C ARG A 26 -7.21 15.38 50.24
N LYS A 27 -7.09 16.55 50.88
CA LYS A 27 -6.70 17.84 50.26
C LYS A 27 -5.29 17.75 49.64
N PRO A 28 -4.97 18.55 48.61
CA PRO A 28 -3.76 18.37 47.81
C PRO A 28 -2.51 18.83 48.57
N SER A 29 -1.53 17.94 48.73
CA SER A 29 -0.16 18.32 49.08
C SER A 29 0.61 18.59 47.79
N VAL A 30 1.15 19.80 47.69
CA VAL A 30 2.09 20.25 46.66
C VAL A 30 3.29 19.31 46.60
N GLY A 31 3.58 18.75 45.43
CA GLY A 31 4.81 18.01 45.17
C GLY A 31 4.70 16.97 44.07
N ASP A 32 5.50 17.18 43.03
CA ASP A 32 6.13 16.19 42.16
C ASP A 32 5.56 15.97 40.74
N SER A 33 6.52 15.82 39.82
CA SER A 33 6.46 15.88 38.37
C SER A 33 5.37 15.05 37.69
N GLY A 34 4.53 15.69 36.88
CA GLY A 34 3.57 15.01 36.00
C GLY A 34 4.27 14.32 34.82
N PRO A 35 3.87 13.10 34.43
CA PRO A 35 4.28 12.51 33.17
C PRO A 35 3.63 13.31 32.03
N THR A 36 4.43 13.62 31.03
CA THR A 36 3.95 14.22 29.78
C THR A 36 3.17 13.16 29.00
N ASP A 37 1.85 13.17 29.12
CA ASP A 37 0.94 12.38 28.29
C ASP A 37 0.92 12.92 26.85
N GLY A 38 2.03 12.70 26.15
CA GLY A 38 2.06 12.64 24.70
C GLY A 38 1.75 11.21 24.24
N PRO A 39 1.27 11.02 22.99
CA PRO A 39 1.09 9.68 22.44
C PRO A 39 2.39 8.86 22.57
N PRO A 40 2.30 7.54 22.75
CA PRO A 40 3.47 6.69 23.01
C PRO A 40 4.52 6.93 21.92
N LYS A 41 5.70 7.42 22.33
CA LYS A 41 6.82 7.65 21.42
C LYS A 41 7.19 6.31 20.80
N THR A 42 6.91 6.16 19.51
CA THR A 42 7.37 5.00 18.74
C THR A 42 8.88 4.88 18.94
N PRO A 43 9.41 3.69 19.26
CA PRO A 43 10.85 3.50 19.37
C PRO A 43 11.51 4.03 18.09
N ALA A 44 12.47 4.96 18.23
CA ALA A 44 13.12 5.58 17.07
C ALA A 44 13.69 4.51 16.11
N SER A 45 14.12 3.36 16.64
CA SER A 45 14.56 2.19 15.89
C SER A 45 13.51 1.67 14.90
N LEU A 46 12.24 1.56 15.29
CA LEU A 46 11.17 1.05 14.42
C LEU A 46 10.91 1.99 13.23
N LYS A 47 11.07 3.30 13.41
CA LYS A 47 10.93 4.28 12.33
C LYS A 47 12.01 4.10 11.26
N TYR A 48 13.27 4.02 11.68
CA TYR A 48 14.40 3.84 10.75
C TYR A 48 14.41 2.45 10.11
N VAL A 49 14.06 1.40 10.86
CA VAL A 49 13.92 0.04 10.31
C VAL A 49 12.82 0.00 9.25
N SER A 50 11.65 0.57 9.53
CA SER A 50 10.55 0.63 8.54
C SER A 50 10.94 1.40 7.28
N LEU A 51 11.72 2.47 7.44
CA LEU A 51 12.24 3.26 6.33
C LEU A 51 13.19 2.44 5.44
N VAL A 52 14.20 1.80 6.04
CA VAL A 52 15.17 0.98 5.31
C VAL A 52 14.47 -0.18 4.62
N LEU A 53 13.57 -0.88 5.31
CA LEU A 53 12.81 -1.97 4.72
C LEU A 53 11.93 -1.50 3.57
N LEU A 54 11.31 -0.32 3.66
CA LEU A 54 10.51 0.24 2.55
C LEU A 54 11.38 0.61 1.35
N THR A 55 12.55 1.22 1.58
CA THR A 55 13.49 1.56 0.50
C THR A 55 13.96 0.31 -0.23
N LEU A 56 14.43 -0.68 0.52
CA LEU A 56 14.91 -1.94 -0.03
C LEU A 56 13.79 -2.69 -0.75
N GLN A 57 12.62 -2.80 -0.13
CA GLN A 57 11.48 -3.49 -0.74
C GLN A 57 11.06 -2.83 -2.06
N ASN A 58 10.95 -1.50 -2.10
CA ASN A 58 10.55 -0.79 -3.33
C ASN A 58 11.57 -0.93 -4.46
N ALA A 59 12.87 -0.85 -4.14
CA ALA A 59 13.93 -1.00 -5.13
C ALA A 59 14.04 -2.45 -5.63
N LEU A 60 14.12 -3.41 -4.70
CA LEU A 60 14.25 -4.84 -5.02
C LEU A 60 13.04 -5.36 -5.80
N LEU A 61 11.81 -4.97 -5.42
CA LEU A 61 10.62 -5.42 -6.14
C LEU A 61 10.72 -5.10 -7.63
N ILE A 62 11.07 -3.86 -7.98
CA ILE A 62 11.08 -3.41 -9.37
C ILE A 62 12.27 -4.00 -10.14
N LEU A 63 13.45 -4.06 -9.53
CA LEU A 63 14.64 -4.65 -10.15
C LEU A 63 14.46 -6.14 -10.41
N VAL A 64 13.99 -6.90 -9.41
CA VAL A 64 13.78 -8.34 -9.56
C VAL A 64 12.62 -8.62 -10.51
N MET A 65 11.54 -7.84 -10.45
CA MET A 65 10.44 -7.93 -11.42
C MET A 65 10.93 -7.67 -12.85
N ARG A 66 11.81 -6.69 -13.08
CA ARG A 66 12.43 -6.47 -14.39
C ARG A 66 13.26 -7.67 -14.81
N TYR A 67 14.14 -8.15 -13.93
CA TYR A 67 14.98 -9.31 -14.21
C TYR A 67 14.18 -10.55 -14.63
N VAL A 68 13.15 -10.94 -13.86
CA VAL A 68 12.33 -12.12 -14.21
C VAL A 68 11.47 -11.92 -15.46
N ARG A 69 11.26 -10.67 -15.90
CA ARG A 69 10.50 -10.34 -17.11
C ARG A 69 11.35 -10.11 -18.35
N THR A 70 12.67 -10.06 -18.22
CA THR A 70 13.60 -9.86 -19.35
C THR A 70 14.68 -10.92 -19.47
N ARG A 71 14.79 -11.84 -18.49
CA ARG A 71 15.72 -12.97 -18.59
C ARG A 71 15.30 -13.92 -19.72
N GLU A 72 16.29 -14.63 -20.24
CA GLU A 72 16.06 -15.71 -21.20
C GLU A 72 15.45 -16.93 -20.49
N GLY A 73 14.56 -17.64 -21.20
CA GLY A 73 13.89 -18.84 -20.69
C GLY A 73 12.38 -18.76 -20.76
N GLU A 74 11.72 -19.77 -20.19
CA GLU A 74 10.27 -19.83 -20.19
C GLU A 74 9.67 -18.76 -19.27
N MET A 75 8.83 -17.91 -19.86
CA MET A 75 8.21 -16.79 -19.17
C MET A 75 7.03 -17.27 -18.34
N PHE A 76 7.02 -16.93 -17.05
CA PHE A 76 5.89 -17.20 -16.18
C PHE A 76 4.66 -16.34 -16.55
N VAL A 77 3.50 -16.87 -16.18
CA VAL A 77 2.21 -16.20 -16.37
C VAL A 77 2.04 -15.10 -15.32
N ALA A 78 2.06 -13.84 -15.74
CA ALA A 78 2.02 -12.70 -14.82
C ALA A 78 0.71 -12.65 -13.99
N THR A 79 -0.41 -13.03 -14.59
CA THR A 79 -1.72 -13.08 -13.90
C THR A 79 -1.73 -14.10 -12.75
N SER A 80 -1.05 -15.24 -12.90
CA SER A 80 -0.93 -16.21 -11.81
C SER A 80 -0.08 -15.66 -10.64
N ALA A 81 0.98 -14.90 -10.94
CA ALA A 81 1.81 -14.27 -9.90
C ALA A 81 1.03 -13.23 -9.09
N VAL A 82 0.16 -12.45 -9.77
CA VAL A 82 -0.75 -11.52 -9.10
C VAL A 82 -1.69 -12.27 -8.15
N ILE A 83 -2.32 -13.37 -8.59
CA ILE A 83 -3.18 -14.20 -7.72
C ILE A 83 -2.42 -14.69 -6.50
N MET A 84 -1.21 -15.23 -6.69
CA MET A 84 -0.40 -15.73 -5.58
C MET A 84 -0.02 -14.63 -4.60
N SER A 85 0.25 -13.42 -5.09
CA SER A 85 0.55 -12.27 -4.22
C SER A 85 -0.67 -11.85 -3.38
N GLU A 86 -1.88 -11.90 -3.94
CA GLU A 86 -3.14 -11.65 -3.21
C GLU A 86 -3.42 -12.76 -2.20
N LEU A 87 -3.21 -14.02 -2.57
CA LEU A 87 -3.37 -15.17 -1.69
C LEU A 87 -2.44 -15.05 -0.48
N PHE A 88 -1.17 -14.72 -0.69
CA PHE A 88 -0.21 -14.57 0.40
C PHE A 88 -0.58 -13.40 1.33
N LYS A 89 -1.06 -12.28 0.78
CA LYS A 89 -1.54 -11.15 1.59
C LYS A 89 -2.75 -11.56 2.43
N PHE A 90 -3.71 -12.26 1.81
CA PHE A 90 -4.90 -12.78 2.47
C PHE A 90 -4.54 -13.71 3.64
N LEU A 91 -3.70 -14.72 3.39
CA LEU A 91 -3.24 -15.66 4.41
C LEU A 91 -2.48 -14.95 5.54
N THR A 92 -1.61 -13.99 5.20
CA THR A 92 -0.87 -13.23 6.20
C THR A 92 -1.81 -12.41 7.09
N CYS A 93 -2.83 -11.77 6.50
CA CYS A 93 -3.81 -11.01 7.29
C CYS A 93 -4.66 -11.92 8.18
N LEU A 94 -5.04 -13.11 7.72
CA LEU A 94 -5.73 -14.11 8.54
C LEU A 94 -4.91 -14.50 9.78
N VAL A 95 -3.61 -14.77 9.58
CA VAL A 95 -2.68 -15.11 10.66
C VAL A 95 -2.52 -13.94 11.64
N ILE A 96 -2.41 -12.70 11.14
CA ILE A 96 -2.28 -11.52 12.00
C ILE A 96 -3.51 -11.34 12.90
N ILE A 97 -4.73 -11.51 12.37
CA ILE A 97 -5.94 -11.40 13.20
C ILE A 97 -6.02 -12.57 14.19
N LEU A 98 -5.65 -13.79 13.80
CA LEU A 98 -5.63 -14.92 14.72
C LEU A 98 -4.70 -14.66 15.91
N ILE A 99 -3.53 -14.08 15.68
CA ILE A 99 -2.59 -13.69 16.73
C ILE A 99 -3.16 -12.55 17.60
N GLN A 100 -3.88 -11.59 17.02
CA GLN A 100 -4.50 -10.48 17.76
C GLN A 100 -5.64 -10.95 18.67
N GLU A 101 -6.48 -11.89 18.21
CA GLU A 101 -7.62 -12.41 18.97
C GLU A 101 -7.20 -13.45 20.02
N GLY A 102 -6.09 -14.17 19.81
CA GLY A 102 -5.57 -15.19 20.74
C GLY A 102 -6.45 -16.45 20.88
N SER A 103 -7.64 -16.47 20.28
CA SER A 103 -8.59 -17.58 20.33
C SER A 103 -9.20 -17.86 18.95
N VAL A 104 -9.11 -19.12 18.50
CA VAL A 104 -9.66 -19.56 17.21
C VAL A 104 -11.18 -19.35 17.15
N LYS A 105 -11.89 -19.52 18.27
CA LYS A 105 -13.35 -19.33 18.31
C LYS A 105 -13.74 -17.86 18.13
N ALA A 106 -13.00 -16.94 18.76
CA ALA A 106 -13.20 -15.50 18.60
C ALA A 106 -12.87 -15.07 17.16
N TRP A 107 -11.76 -15.57 16.62
CA TRP A 107 -11.34 -15.35 15.23
C TRP A 107 -12.39 -15.82 14.21
N LEU A 108 -12.93 -17.03 14.35
CA LEU A 108 -13.98 -17.54 13.45
C LEU A 108 -15.27 -16.72 13.56
N ASN A 109 -15.67 -16.33 14.77
CA ASN A 109 -16.86 -15.51 14.98
C ASN A 109 -16.70 -14.12 14.33
N LEU A 110 -15.53 -13.49 14.48
CA LEU A 110 -15.21 -12.21 13.86
C LEU A 110 -15.26 -12.30 12.33
N LEU A 111 -14.59 -13.29 11.74
CA LEU A 111 -14.62 -13.50 10.29
C LEU A 111 -16.04 -13.76 9.78
N TYR A 112 -16.82 -14.55 10.51
CA TYR A 112 -18.20 -14.84 10.13
C TYR A 112 -19.08 -13.59 10.14
N GLN A 113 -19.00 -12.79 11.22
CA GLN A 113 -19.77 -11.55 11.34
C GLN A 113 -19.37 -10.53 10.28
N ASP A 114 -18.09 -10.22 10.14
CA ASP A 114 -17.65 -9.11 9.29
C ASP A 114 -17.55 -9.43 7.78
N ILE A 115 -17.47 -10.71 7.40
CA ILE A 115 -17.42 -11.12 5.99
C ILE A 115 -18.79 -11.53 5.48
N PHE A 116 -19.54 -12.33 6.23
CA PHE A 116 -20.79 -12.92 5.75
C PHE A 116 -22.05 -12.15 6.17
N MET A 117 -22.04 -11.46 7.32
CA MET A 117 -23.23 -10.73 7.79
C MET A 117 -23.31 -9.29 7.26
N GLU A 118 -22.24 -8.76 6.66
CA GLU A 118 -22.21 -7.41 6.07
C GLU A 118 -21.92 -7.41 4.55
N PRO A 119 -22.79 -8.02 3.72
CA PRO A 119 -22.53 -8.19 2.28
C PRO A 119 -22.42 -6.86 1.51
N LEU A 120 -23.12 -5.80 1.96
CA LEU A 120 -23.05 -4.48 1.33
C LEU A 120 -21.67 -3.82 1.51
N ASP A 121 -21.01 -4.08 2.63
CA ASP A 121 -19.67 -3.57 2.88
C ASP A 121 -18.62 -4.37 2.12
N CYS A 122 -18.81 -5.68 2.02
CA CYS A 122 -18.02 -6.54 1.13
C CYS A 122 -18.13 -6.08 -0.34
N LEU A 123 -19.35 -5.74 -0.79
CA LEU A 123 -19.60 -5.25 -2.15
C LEU A 123 -18.86 -3.93 -2.47
N LYS A 124 -18.75 -3.02 -1.49
CA LYS A 124 -17.96 -1.79 -1.66
C LYS A 124 -16.47 -2.10 -1.85
N VAL A 125 -15.95 -3.12 -1.15
CA VAL A 125 -14.53 -3.54 -1.25
C VAL A 125 -14.23 -4.26 -2.58
N CYS A 126 -15.23 -4.82 -3.27
CA CYS A 126 -15.05 -5.39 -4.61
C CYS A 126 -14.48 -4.39 -5.61
N VAL A 127 -14.89 -3.12 -5.55
CA VAL A 127 -14.44 -2.07 -6.48
C VAL A 127 -12.92 -1.85 -6.42
N PRO A 128 -12.32 -1.49 -5.26
CA PRO A 128 -10.87 -1.37 -5.17
C PRO A 128 -10.15 -2.69 -5.41
N SER A 129 -10.73 -3.84 -5.02
CA SER A 129 -10.14 -5.16 -5.27
C SER A 129 -9.93 -5.42 -6.76
N LEU A 130 -10.97 -5.22 -7.57
CA LEU A 130 -10.89 -5.38 -9.03
C LEU A 130 -9.82 -4.48 -9.63
N ILE A 131 -9.84 -3.20 -9.23
CA ILE A 131 -8.91 -2.21 -9.77
C ILE A 131 -7.46 -2.53 -9.39
N TYR A 132 -7.20 -3.00 -8.17
CA TYR A 132 -5.86 -3.42 -7.77
C TYR A 132 -5.36 -4.66 -8.52
N VAL A 133 -6.22 -5.65 -8.78
CA VAL A 133 -5.85 -6.83 -9.59
C VAL A 133 -5.47 -6.41 -11.00
N LEU A 134 -6.28 -5.56 -11.64
CA LEU A 134 -6.00 -5.04 -12.98
C LEU A 134 -4.72 -4.18 -12.99
N GLN A 135 -4.58 -3.29 -12.00
CA GLN A 135 -3.39 -2.47 -11.82
C GLN A 135 -2.13 -3.33 -11.71
N ASN A 136 -2.12 -4.33 -10.82
CA ASN A 136 -0.96 -5.18 -10.58
C ASN A 136 -0.53 -5.93 -11.85
N ASN A 137 -1.50 -6.36 -12.68
CA ASN A 137 -1.21 -6.94 -13.99
C ASN A 137 -0.61 -5.92 -14.96
N LEU A 138 -1.12 -4.69 -14.99
CA LEU A 138 -0.54 -3.62 -15.80
C LEU A 138 0.89 -3.25 -15.36
N LEU A 139 1.22 -3.37 -14.07
CA LEU A 139 2.60 -3.18 -13.61
C LEU A 139 3.56 -4.21 -14.22
N TYR A 140 3.16 -5.48 -14.30
CA TYR A 140 3.94 -6.50 -15.01
C TYR A 140 4.09 -6.18 -16.51
N VAL A 141 3.03 -5.71 -17.17
CA VAL A 141 3.11 -5.28 -18.58
C VAL A 141 4.09 -4.13 -18.71
N ALA A 142 4.03 -3.13 -17.84
CA ALA A 142 4.93 -1.98 -17.90
C ALA A 142 6.40 -2.35 -17.66
N VAL A 143 6.70 -3.11 -16.60
CA VAL A 143 8.08 -3.54 -16.30
C VAL A 143 8.64 -4.48 -17.37
N SER A 144 7.78 -5.20 -18.10
CA SER A 144 8.23 -6.00 -19.25
C SER A 144 8.64 -5.12 -20.46
N ASN A 145 8.15 -3.88 -20.54
CA ASN A 145 8.29 -3.02 -21.72
C ASN A 145 9.09 -1.72 -21.46
N LEU A 146 9.36 -1.39 -20.20
CA LEU A 146 10.19 -0.26 -19.79
C LEU A 146 11.37 -0.75 -18.97
N ASP A 147 12.51 -0.08 -19.09
CA ASP A 147 13.62 -0.29 -18.17
C ASP A 147 13.21 0.09 -16.72
N ALA A 148 13.88 -0.53 -15.75
CA ALA A 148 13.52 -0.40 -14.35
C ALA A 148 13.63 1.05 -13.84
N ALA A 149 14.62 1.82 -14.31
CA ALA A 149 14.84 3.19 -13.88
C ALA A 149 13.74 4.14 -14.38
N THR A 150 13.42 4.06 -15.68
CA THR A 150 12.31 4.81 -16.30
C THR A 150 10.97 4.44 -15.68
N TYR A 151 10.70 3.13 -15.49
CA TYR A 151 9.49 2.67 -14.80
C TYR A 151 9.39 3.27 -13.39
N GLN A 152 10.47 3.19 -12.60
CA GLN A 152 10.50 3.65 -11.22
C GLN A 152 10.15 5.15 -11.11
N VAL A 153 10.74 5.98 -11.98
CA VAL A 153 10.47 7.44 -11.98
C VAL A 153 9.06 7.73 -12.48
N THR A 154 8.63 7.08 -13.56
CA THR A 154 7.33 7.33 -14.19
C THR A 154 6.16 6.88 -13.30
N TYR A 155 6.33 5.80 -12.55
CA TYR A 155 5.33 5.30 -11.62
C TYR A 155 5.03 6.26 -10.46
N GLN A 156 5.88 7.28 -10.25
CA GLN A 156 5.62 8.34 -9.27
C GLN A 156 4.45 9.25 -9.67
N LEU A 157 4.02 9.23 -10.95
CA LEU A 157 2.77 9.87 -11.38
C LEU A 157 1.54 9.42 -10.57
N LYS A 158 1.60 8.26 -9.91
CA LYS A 158 0.56 7.84 -8.96
C LYS A 158 0.26 8.88 -7.87
N ILE A 159 1.23 9.73 -7.52
CA ILE A 159 1.04 10.77 -6.51
C ILE A 159 0.13 11.88 -7.06
N LEU A 160 0.32 12.25 -8.32
CA LEU A 160 -0.55 13.19 -9.02
C LEU A 160 -1.99 12.66 -9.07
N THR A 161 -2.19 11.43 -9.54
CA THR A 161 -3.53 10.84 -9.64
C THR A 161 -4.18 10.67 -8.27
N THR A 162 -3.43 10.21 -7.26
CA THR A 162 -3.91 10.10 -5.87
C THR A 162 -4.33 11.46 -5.30
N ALA A 163 -3.56 12.52 -5.57
CA ALA A 163 -3.90 13.86 -5.11
C ALA A 163 -5.18 14.37 -5.77
N ILE A 164 -5.34 14.19 -7.08
CA ILE A 164 -6.55 14.56 -7.82
C ILE A 164 -7.77 13.82 -7.23
N PHE A 165 -7.71 12.49 -7.11
CA PHE A 165 -8.82 11.73 -6.54
C PHE A 165 -9.07 12.07 -5.06
N SER A 166 -8.04 12.40 -4.29
CA SER A 166 -8.19 12.83 -2.90
C SER A 166 -8.98 14.15 -2.78
N VAL A 167 -8.75 15.10 -3.68
CA VAL A 167 -9.54 16.34 -3.74
C VAL A 167 -10.98 16.04 -4.17
N LEU A 168 -11.17 15.22 -5.22
CA LEU A 168 -12.49 14.94 -5.77
C LEU A 168 -13.38 14.08 -4.86
N MET A 169 -12.83 13.02 -4.26
CA MET A 169 -13.60 11.99 -3.56
C MET A 169 -13.66 12.18 -2.04
N LEU A 170 -12.59 12.71 -1.45
CA LEU A 170 -12.45 12.96 -0.02
C LEU A 170 -12.55 14.45 0.34
N LYS A 171 -12.67 15.35 -0.65
CA LYS A 171 -12.74 16.80 -0.46
C LYS A 171 -11.56 17.35 0.36
N LYS A 172 -10.37 16.74 0.22
CA LYS A 172 -9.15 17.26 0.87
C LYS A 172 -8.74 18.58 0.25
N VAL A 173 -8.25 19.50 1.07
CA VAL A 173 -7.66 20.77 0.63
C VAL A 173 -6.15 20.59 0.56
N LEU A 174 -5.57 20.87 -0.61
CA LEU A 174 -4.12 20.84 -0.83
C LEU A 174 -3.57 22.26 -0.79
N SER A 175 -2.38 22.43 -0.23
CA SER A 175 -1.68 23.72 -0.23
C SER A 175 -1.19 24.07 -1.64
N GLY A 176 -0.97 25.38 -1.89
CA GLY A 176 -0.39 25.84 -3.16
C GLY A 176 0.97 25.19 -3.46
N GLN A 177 1.79 24.97 -2.42
CA GLN A 177 3.08 24.28 -2.54
C GLN A 177 2.92 22.82 -2.98
N GLN A 178 1.88 22.13 -2.51
CA GLN A 178 1.57 20.78 -2.99
C GLN A 178 1.18 20.80 -4.46
N TRP A 179 0.33 21.73 -4.90
CA TRP A 179 -0.01 21.85 -6.32
C TRP A 179 1.21 22.12 -7.21
N VAL A 180 2.08 23.04 -6.80
CA VAL A 180 3.34 23.30 -7.51
C VAL A 180 4.20 22.04 -7.58
N SER A 181 4.34 21.30 -6.47
CA SER A 181 5.10 20.05 -6.48
C SER A 181 4.52 18.99 -7.43
N LEU A 182 3.21 18.92 -7.60
CA LEU A 182 2.55 18.01 -8.54
C LEU A 182 2.82 18.39 -10.00
N VAL A 183 2.91 19.68 -10.31
CA VAL A 183 3.32 20.16 -11.65
C VAL A 183 4.79 19.82 -11.92
N ILE A 184 5.67 20.07 -10.94
CA ILE A 184 7.10 19.70 -11.04
C ILE A 184 7.25 18.19 -11.26
N LEU A 185 6.48 17.38 -10.53
CA LEU A 185 6.44 15.92 -10.71
C LEU A 185 6.10 15.53 -12.14
N PHE A 186 5.04 16.12 -12.71
CA PHE A 186 4.60 15.84 -14.08
C PHE A 186 5.66 16.22 -15.11
N VAL A 187 6.23 17.42 -14.99
CA VAL A 187 7.31 17.90 -15.86
C VAL A 187 8.55 17.00 -15.76
N GLY A 188 8.95 16.62 -14.55
CA GLY A 188 10.08 15.72 -14.33
C GLY A 188 9.90 14.36 -15.00
N VAL A 189 8.70 13.77 -14.88
CA VAL A 189 8.37 12.51 -15.58
C VAL A 189 8.34 12.69 -17.10
N ALA A 190 7.77 13.79 -17.61
CA ALA A 190 7.77 14.07 -19.04
C ALA A 190 9.19 14.17 -19.61
N ILE A 191 10.12 14.82 -18.90
CA ILE A 191 11.53 14.91 -19.31
C ILE A 191 12.17 13.52 -19.33
N VAL A 192 11.94 12.67 -18.32
CA VAL A 192 12.45 11.28 -18.31
C VAL A 192 11.93 10.49 -19.51
N GLN A 193 10.68 10.69 -19.91
CA GLN A 193 10.08 10.00 -21.06
C GLN A 193 10.57 10.50 -22.43
N LEU A 194 11.23 11.66 -22.49
CA LEU A 194 11.83 12.21 -23.71
C LEU A 194 13.27 11.73 -23.94
N GLN A 195 13.83 10.91 -23.05
CA GLN A 195 15.17 10.39 -23.26
C GLN A 195 15.23 9.51 -24.53
N PRO A 196 16.29 9.61 -25.34
CA PRO A 196 16.45 8.77 -26.52
C PRO A 196 16.44 7.30 -26.11
N GLU A 197 15.66 6.47 -26.81
CA GLU A 197 15.70 5.02 -26.62
C GLU A 197 17.12 4.53 -26.94
N ALA A 198 17.86 4.11 -25.91
CA ALA A 198 19.06 3.32 -26.13
C ALA A 198 18.61 2.03 -26.82
N LYS A 199 19.17 1.74 -28.01
CA LYS A 199 18.91 0.49 -28.73
C LYS A 199 19.31 -0.69 -27.82
N ALA A 200 18.34 -1.25 -27.11
CA ALA A 200 18.58 -2.36 -26.22
C ALA A 200 18.76 -3.64 -27.05
N THR A 201 19.90 -4.30 -26.87
CA THR A 201 20.29 -5.61 -27.40
C THR A 201 19.50 -6.77 -26.79
N VAL A 202 18.28 -6.52 -26.31
CA VAL A 202 17.47 -7.50 -25.56
C VAL A 202 16.60 -8.28 -26.54
N SER A 203 16.70 -9.61 -26.47
CA SER A 203 16.06 -10.60 -27.34
C SER A 203 14.53 -10.66 -27.27
N THR A 204 13.89 -9.86 -26.42
CA THR A 204 12.42 -9.74 -26.30
C THR A 204 11.92 -8.49 -27.02
N GLU A 205 10.87 -8.60 -27.85
CA GLU A 205 10.19 -7.43 -28.44
C GLU A 205 9.63 -6.52 -27.31
N GLN A 206 10.35 -5.45 -26.99
CA GLN A 206 9.90 -4.43 -26.04
C GLN A 206 9.24 -3.28 -26.79
N SER A 207 8.08 -2.84 -26.31
CA SER A 207 7.38 -1.66 -26.82
C SER A 207 7.28 -0.59 -25.73
N PRO A 208 8.17 0.41 -25.73
CA PRO A 208 8.18 1.46 -24.70
C PRO A 208 6.85 2.21 -24.58
N ILE A 209 6.15 2.44 -25.71
CA ILE A 209 4.81 3.04 -25.73
C ILE A 209 3.79 2.18 -24.97
N LYS A 210 3.79 0.86 -25.19
CA LYS A 210 2.91 -0.08 -24.47
C LYS A 210 3.19 -0.03 -22.96
N GLY A 211 4.46 0.05 -22.59
CA GLY A 211 4.87 0.16 -21.19
C GLY A 211 4.47 1.47 -20.54
N LEU A 212 4.62 2.60 -21.26
CA LEU A 212 4.22 3.93 -20.81
C LEU A 212 2.70 4.01 -20.60
N VAL A 213 1.92 3.57 -21.59
CA VAL A 213 0.45 3.54 -21.48
C VAL A 213 0.02 2.66 -20.31
N ALA A 214 0.63 1.49 -20.13
CA ALA A 214 0.34 0.61 -18.99
C ALA A 214 0.65 1.29 -17.64
N VAL A 215 1.78 1.98 -17.50
CA VAL A 215 2.11 2.74 -16.28
C VAL A 215 1.11 3.87 -16.03
N ILE A 216 0.75 4.65 -17.04
CA ILE A 216 -0.19 5.77 -16.87
C ILE A 216 -1.55 5.24 -16.39
N ILE A 217 -2.10 4.22 -17.05
CA ILE A 217 -3.37 3.60 -16.63
C ILE A 217 -3.25 3.04 -15.21
N SER A 218 -2.15 2.35 -14.89
CA SER A 218 -1.90 1.82 -13.55
C SER A 218 -1.83 2.91 -12.47
N CYS A 219 -1.30 4.10 -12.79
CA CYS A 219 -1.25 5.24 -11.89
C CYS A 219 -2.65 5.80 -11.61
N PHE A 220 -3.51 5.89 -12.63
CA PHE A 220 -4.92 6.30 -12.43
C PHE A 220 -5.69 5.28 -11.60
N MET A 221 -5.54 3.99 -11.91
CA MET A 221 -6.12 2.89 -11.13
C MET A 221 -5.65 2.93 -9.67
N SER A 222 -4.35 3.11 -9.44
CA SER A 222 -3.76 3.21 -8.09
C SER A 222 -4.29 4.40 -7.32
N GLY A 223 -4.41 5.57 -7.96
CA GLY A 223 -4.93 6.77 -7.33
C GLY A 223 -6.40 6.62 -6.94
N PHE A 224 -7.21 6.09 -7.85
CA PHE A 224 -8.63 5.86 -7.60
C PHE A 224 -8.85 4.81 -6.50
N ALA A 225 -8.28 3.61 -6.66
CA ALA A 225 -8.49 2.50 -5.71
C ALA A 225 -7.95 2.84 -4.32
N GLY A 226 -6.79 3.52 -4.25
CA GLY A 226 -6.21 3.98 -2.99
C GLY A 226 -7.12 4.93 -2.23
N VAL A 227 -7.63 5.96 -2.92
CA VAL A 227 -8.50 6.96 -2.30
C VAL A 227 -9.90 6.39 -2.00
N TYR A 228 -10.42 5.52 -2.86
CA TYR A 228 -11.67 4.80 -2.61
C TYR A 228 -11.55 3.92 -1.36
N PHE A 229 -10.46 3.16 -1.25
CA PHE A 229 -10.19 2.34 -0.07
C PHE A 229 -10.02 3.18 1.20
N GLU A 230 -9.31 4.31 1.12
CA GLU A 230 -9.22 5.28 2.24
C GLU A 230 -10.61 5.77 2.66
N LYS A 231 -11.50 6.03 1.71
CA LYS A 231 -12.89 6.45 1.98
C LYS A 231 -13.68 5.38 2.72
N ILE A 232 -13.55 4.11 2.33
CA ILE A 232 -14.20 2.98 3.02
C ILE A 232 -13.64 2.82 4.44
N LEU A 233 -12.32 2.84 4.58
CA LEU A 233 -11.65 2.70 5.87
C LEU A 233 -12.10 3.78 6.85
N LYS A 234 -12.18 5.04 6.41
CA LYS A 234 -12.63 6.15 7.25
C LYS A 234 -14.14 6.14 7.54
N GLY A 235 -14.92 5.47 6.70
CA GLY A 235 -16.37 5.38 6.86
C GLY A 235 -16.84 4.26 7.78
N THR A 236 -15.95 3.38 8.26
CA THR A 236 -16.34 2.15 8.97
C THR A 236 -15.42 1.88 10.17
N ARG A 237 -15.89 1.06 11.13
CA ARG A 237 -15.12 0.72 12.35
C ARG A 237 -14.14 -0.44 12.16
N GLN A 238 -14.17 -1.09 11.00
CA GLN A 238 -13.39 -2.29 10.72
C GLN A 238 -11.88 -2.00 10.69
N SER A 239 -11.10 -2.99 11.15
CA SER A 239 -9.65 -2.88 11.16
C SER A 239 -9.06 -2.91 9.73
N VAL A 240 -7.87 -2.32 9.57
CA VAL A 240 -7.13 -2.36 8.28
C VAL A 240 -6.86 -3.79 7.85
N TRP A 241 -6.58 -4.69 8.80
CA TRP A 241 -6.31 -6.10 8.53
C TRP A 241 -7.54 -6.82 7.98
N LEU A 242 -8.71 -6.57 8.57
CA LEU A 242 -9.96 -7.18 8.15
C LEU A 242 -10.38 -6.70 6.75
N ARG A 243 -10.20 -5.41 6.47
CA ARG A 243 -10.41 -4.85 5.13
C ARG A 243 -9.44 -5.44 4.12
N ASN A 244 -8.20 -5.73 4.50
CA ASN A 244 -7.24 -6.43 3.65
C ASN A 244 -7.59 -7.92 3.45
N ILE A 245 -8.25 -8.58 4.40
CA ILE A 245 -8.80 -9.93 4.21
C ILE A 245 -9.90 -9.91 3.16
N GLN A 246 -10.88 -9.01 3.29
CA GLN A 246 -11.95 -8.85 2.29
C GLN A 246 -11.36 -8.54 0.90
N LEU A 247 -10.40 -7.61 0.83
CA LEU A 247 -9.73 -7.24 -0.41
C LEU A 247 -8.93 -8.42 -1.00
N GLY A 248 -8.18 -9.16 -0.19
CA GLY A 248 -7.38 -10.29 -0.63
C GLY A 248 -8.24 -11.47 -1.08
N PHE A 249 -9.31 -11.79 -0.36
CA PHE A 249 -10.26 -12.85 -0.73
C PHE A 249 -10.91 -12.57 -2.09
N LEU A 250 -11.48 -11.38 -2.26
CA LEU A 250 -12.06 -10.95 -3.53
C LEU A 250 -10.99 -10.82 -4.62
N GLY A 251 -9.79 -10.39 -4.27
CA GLY A 251 -8.64 -10.27 -5.17
C GLY A 251 -8.22 -11.61 -5.77
N VAL A 252 -8.23 -12.69 -4.98
CA VAL A 252 -7.96 -14.05 -5.46
C VAL A 252 -9.04 -14.50 -6.45
N ILE A 253 -10.33 -14.28 -6.12
CA ILE A 253 -11.44 -14.67 -7.01
C ILE A 253 -11.40 -13.89 -8.32
N ILE A 254 -11.31 -12.56 -8.24
CA ILE A 254 -11.26 -11.68 -9.42
C ILE A 254 -9.98 -11.94 -10.22
N GLY A 255 -8.86 -12.20 -9.55
CA GLY A 255 -7.60 -12.58 -10.17
C GLY A 255 -7.73 -13.87 -10.97
N ALA A 256 -8.37 -14.90 -10.42
CA ALA A 256 -8.62 -16.16 -11.12
C ALA A 256 -9.49 -15.96 -12.37
N ILE A 257 -10.56 -15.16 -12.28
CA ILE A 257 -11.40 -14.80 -13.43
C ILE A 257 -10.58 -14.06 -14.49
N THR A 258 -9.76 -13.09 -14.08
CA THR A 258 -8.92 -12.29 -14.98
C THR A 258 -7.85 -13.14 -15.66
N MET A 259 -7.23 -14.07 -14.93
CA MET A 259 -6.27 -15.02 -15.48
C MET A 259 -6.94 -15.93 -16.50
N TRP A 260 -8.10 -16.49 -16.19
CA TRP A 260 -8.81 -17.36 -17.13
C TRP A 260 -9.21 -16.61 -18.41
N ALA A 261 -9.68 -15.37 -18.28
CA ALA A 261 -10.07 -14.55 -19.42
C ALA A 261 -8.89 -14.14 -20.33
N LYS A 262 -7.68 -13.97 -19.77
CA LYS A 262 -6.52 -13.45 -20.50
C LYS A 262 -5.51 -14.51 -20.92
N ASP A 263 -5.19 -15.43 -20.01
CA ASP A 263 -4.11 -16.40 -20.13
C ASP A 263 -4.62 -17.85 -19.96
N GLY A 264 -5.93 -18.08 -20.09
CA GLY A 264 -6.59 -19.36 -19.85
C GLY A 264 -6.05 -20.52 -20.70
N ASP A 265 -5.86 -20.29 -22.00
CA ASP A 265 -5.30 -21.30 -22.91
C ASP A 265 -3.88 -21.71 -22.48
N THR A 266 -3.02 -20.72 -22.20
CA THR A 266 -1.64 -20.97 -21.74
C THR A 266 -1.61 -21.70 -20.41
N VAL A 267 -2.50 -21.34 -19.47
CA VAL A 267 -2.60 -22.01 -18.16
C VAL A 267 -3.13 -23.43 -18.30
N SER A 268 -4.05 -23.68 -19.24
CA SER A 268 -4.59 -25.01 -19.52
C SER A 268 -3.55 -25.93 -20.16
N GLU A 269 -2.75 -25.41 -21.09
CA GLU A 269 -1.72 -26.18 -21.80
C GLU A 269 -0.46 -26.41 -20.95
N LYS A 270 0.03 -25.37 -20.27
CA LYS A 270 1.33 -25.39 -19.59
C LYS A 270 1.25 -25.47 -18.06
N GLY A 271 0.07 -25.25 -17.50
CA GLY A 271 -0.17 -25.23 -16.06
C GLY A 271 -0.02 -23.84 -15.42
N PHE A 272 -0.65 -23.68 -14.25
CA PHE A 272 -0.69 -22.43 -13.48
C PHE A 272 0.68 -21.90 -13.04
N PHE A 273 1.57 -22.82 -12.65
CA PHE A 273 2.92 -22.53 -12.16
C PHE A 273 3.99 -22.62 -13.25
N ASN A 274 3.59 -22.56 -14.52
CA ASN A 274 4.55 -22.58 -15.62
C ASN A 274 5.56 -21.43 -15.51
N GLY A 275 6.84 -21.73 -15.72
CA GLY A 275 7.94 -20.75 -15.63
C GLY A 275 8.26 -20.23 -14.21
N TYR A 276 7.65 -20.81 -13.15
CA TYR A 276 7.97 -20.44 -11.78
C TYR A 276 9.29 -21.05 -11.33
N ASP A 277 10.15 -20.20 -10.79
CA ASP A 277 11.37 -20.60 -10.10
C ASP A 277 11.51 -19.83 -8.78
N GLY A 278 12.63 -20.03 -8.08
CA GLY A 278 12.88 -19.37 -6.80
C GLY A 278 12.82 -17.84 -6.87
N VAL A 279 13.22 -17.25 -8.00
CA VAL A 279 13.21 -15.79 -8.18
C VAL A 279 11.79 -15.27 -8.40
N VAL A 280 10.94 -15.99 -9.15
CA VAL A 280 9.52 -15.64 -9.29
C VAL A 280 8.80 -15.71 -7.94
N TRP A 281 9.04 -16.76 -7.14
CA TRP A 281 8.51 -16.83 -5.78
C TRP A 281 9.00 -15.69 -4.89
N PHE A 282 10.25 -15.29 -5.03
CA PHE A 282 10.78 -14.13 -4.31
C PHE A 282 10.06 -12.82 -4.70
N VAL A 283 9.74 -12.61 -5.98
CA VAL A 283 8.92 -11.47 -6.43
C VAL A 283 7.52 -11.50 -5.83
N VAL A 284 6.86 -12.66 -5.85
CA VAL A 284 5.51 -12.84 -5.25
C VAL A 284 5.53 -12.48 -3.76
N CYS A 285 6.54 -12.96 -3.03
CA CYS A 285 6.74 -12.62 -1.62
C CYS A 285 6.99 -11.11 -1.44
N LEU A 286 7.92 -10.51 -2.20
CA LEU A 286 8.23 -9.08 -2.12
C LEU A 286 7.00 -8.19 -2.42
N GLN A 287 6.16 -8.59 -3.37
CA GLN A 287 4.94 -7.87 -3.71
C GLN A 287 3.90 -7.98 -2.59
N SER A 288 3.72 -9.19 -2.04
CA SER A 288 2.80 -9.46 -0.94
C SER A 288 3.19 -8.68 0.32
N PHE A 289 4.43 -8.85 0.79
CA PHE A 289 4.94 -8.16 1.97
C PHE A 289 5.03 -6.66 1.76
N GLY A 290 5.36 -6.19 0.55
CA GLY A 290 5.37 -4.77 0.20
C GLY A 290 4.03 -4.09 0.48
N GLY A 291 2.92 -4.72 0.08
CA GLY A 291 1.57 -4.20 0.34
C GLY A 291 1.27 -4.04 1.84
N LEU A 292 1.71 -4.99 2.66
CA LEU A 292 1.51 -4.95 4.12
C LEU A 292 2.48 -3.96 4.80
N LEU A 293 3.71 -3.87 4.30
CA LEU A 293 4.73 -2.96 4.79
C LEU A 293 4.31 -1.50 4.59
N VAL A 294 3.64 -1.18 3.48
CA VAL A 294 3.04 0.15 3.27
C VAL A 294 2.05 0.51 4.39
N ALA A 295 1.23 -0.44 4.84
CA ALA A 295 0.30 -0.19 5.96
C ALA A 295 1.06 0.05 7.29
N MET A 296 2.15 -0.69 7.52
CA MET A 296 3.03 -0.49 8.67
C MET A 296 3.71 0.89 8.63
N VAL A 297 4.27 1.30 7.50
CA VAL A 297 4.94 2.60 7.34
C VAL A 297 3.95 3.74 7.55
N VAL A 298 2.74 3.66 7.01
CA VAL A 298 1.71 4.68 7.24
C VAL A 298 1.37 4.82 8.72
N LYS A 299 1.46 3.73 9.49
CA LYS A 299 1.20 3.72 10.94
C LYS A 299 2.37 4.28 11.76
N TYR A 300 3.61 4.08 11.34
CA TYR A 300 4.79 4.33 12.20
C TYR A 300 5.79 5.38 11.67
N ALA A 301 5.70 5.79 10.39
CA ALA A 301 6.60 6.76 9.78
C ALA A 301 5.86 8.00 9.27
N ASP A 302 6.54 9.15 9.35
CA ASP A 302 6.01 10.41 8.84
C ASP A 302 5.99 10.42 7.30
N ASN A 303 5.07 11.18 6.71
CA ASN A 303 4.96 11.28 5.24
C ASN A 303 6.28 11.73 4.58
N ILE A 304 7.05 12.58 5.26
CA ILE A 304 8.38 13.04 4.83
C ILE A 304 9.35 11.85 4.71
N LEU A 305 9.37 10.96 5.70
CA LEU A 305 10.24 9.78 5.72
C LEU A 305 9.90 8.84 4.55
N LYS A 306 8.60 8.61 4.30
CA LYS A 306 8.17 7.83 3.12
C LYS A 306 8.66 8.45 1.80
N GLY A 307 8.63 9.78 1.68
CA GLY A 307 9.20 10.51 0.54
C GLY A 307 10.69 10.22 0.37
N PHE A 308 11.48 10.33 1.44
CA PHE A 308 12.91 9.99 1.41
C PHE A 308 13.17 8.53 1.04
N ALA A 309 12.43 7.59 1.60
CA ALA A 309 12.57 6.17 1.27
C ALA A 309 12.34 5.91 -0.23
N THR A 310 11.37 6.61 -0.80
CA THR A 310 11.02 6.48 -2.22
C THR A 310 12.08 7.11 -3.13
N SER A 311 12.60 8.28 -2.77
CA SER A 311 13.72 8.91 -3.50
C SER A 311 14.99 8.05 -3.43
N ALA A 312 15.30 7.48 -2.27
CA ALA A 312 16.42 6.55 -2.11
C ALA A 312 16.22 5.28 -2.97
N ALA A 313 15.00 4.75 -3.05
CA ALA A 313 14.69 3.62 -3.94
C ALA A 313 14.89 3.98 -5.41
N ILE A 314 14.55 5.20 -5.85
CA ILE A 314 14.81 5.67 -7.22
C ILE A 314 16.32 5.65 -7.52
N ILE A 315 17.13 6.21 -6.62
CA ILE A 315 18.59 6.26 -6.79
C ILE A 315 19.17 4.84 -6.83
N LEU A 316 18.77 3.96 -5.90
CA LEU A 316 19.23 2.58 -5.85
C LEU A 316 18.83 1.79 -7.11
N SER A 317 17.57 1.91 -7.56
CA SER A 317 17.11 1.27 -8.79
C SER A 317 17.86 1.78 -10.01
N CYS A 318 18.19 3.08 -10.07
CA CYS A 318 18.97 3.66 -11.15
C CYS A 318 20.40 3.11 -11.17
N ILE A 319 21.11 3.15 -10.04
CA ILE A 319 22.47 2.59 -9.92
C ILE A 319 22.47 1.12 -10.30
N ALA A 320 21.55 0.33 -9.76
CA ALA A 320 21.43 -1.08 -10.10
C ALA A 320 21.12 -1.29 -11.58
N SER A 321 20.31 -0.43 -12.20
CA SER A 321 20.00 -0.54 -13.65
C SER A 321 21.20 -0.26 -14.54
N VAL A 322 22.10 0.66 -14.14
CA VAL A 322 23.35 0.90 -14.87
C VAL A 322 24.25 -0.35 -14.84
N TYR A 323 24.37 -1.01 -13.69
CA TYR A 323 25.26 -2.17 -13.54
C TYR A 323 24.67 -3.50 -14.04
N PHE A 324 23.38 -3.76 -13.80
CA PHE A 324 22.75 -5.06 -14.10
C PHE A 324 21.98 -5.09 -15.42
N PHE A 325 21.53 -3.94 -15.92
CA PHE A 325 20.70 -3.83 -17.13
C PHE A 325 21.32 -2.95 -18.22
N GLU A 326 22.61 -2.60 -18.08
CA GLU A 326 23.38 -1.76 -19.02
C GLU A 326 22.66 -0.44 -19.37
N PHE A 327 21.91 0.12 -18.42
CA PHE A 327 21.14 1.34 -18.62
C PHE A 327 22.08 2.54 -18.84
N GLN A 328 21.89 3.27 -19.96
CA GLN A 328 22.67 4.47 -20.25
C GLN A 328 22.04 5.70 -19.61
N LEU A 329 22.77 6.33 -18.69
CA LEU A 329 22.31 7.50 -17.97
C LEU A 329 22.36 8.75 -18.87
N SER A 330 21.20 9.21 -19.32
CA SER A 330 21.07 10.44 -20.10
C SER A 330 20.99 11.68 -19.19
N LEU A 331 21.40 12.84 -19.71
CA LEU A 331 21.22 14.11 -18.99
C LEU A 331 19.73 14.41 -18.76
N GLN A 332 18.85 14.06 -19.72
CA GLN A 332 17.40 14.21 -19.53
C GLN A 332 16.92 13.37 -18.35
N PHE A 333 17.37 12.11 -18.24
CA PHE A 333 17.01 11.25 -17.12
C PHE A 333 17.43 11.86 -15.77
N ILE A 334 18.67 12.33 -15.66
CA ILE A 334 19.19 12.92 -14.41
C ILE A 334 18.36 14.13 -13.99
N VAL A 335 18.11 15.06 -14.91
CA VAL A 335 17.33 16.27 -14.64
C VAL A 335 15.89 15.91 -14.28
N GLY A 336 15.25 15.02 -15.05
CA GLY A 336 13.88 14.59 -14.80
C GLY A 336 13.73 13.87 -13.46
N ALA A 337 14.63 12.94 -13.13
CA ALA A 337 14.65 12.23 -11.85
C ALA A 337 14.89 13.18 -10.66
N ALA A 338 15.78 14.17 -10.81
CA ALA A 338 16.00 15.18 -9.78
C ALA A 338 14.75 16.05 -9.52
N LEU A 339 14.04 16.44 -10.57
CA LEU A 339 12.76 17.16 -10.44
C LEU A 339 11.70 16.30 -9.74
N VAL A 340 11.59 15.02 -10.11
CA VAL A 340 10.68 14.08 -9.46
C VAL A 340 11.02 13.95 -7.97
N MET A 341 12.28 13.71 -7.60
CA MET A 341 12.68 13.61 -6.19
C MET A 341 12.41 14.91 -5.41
N THR A 342 12.63 16.06 -6.03
CA THR A 342 12.34 17.38 -5.43
C THR A 342 10.84 17.56 -5.19
N ALA A 343 10.02 17.16 -6.15
CA ALA A 343 8.57 17.17 -6.03
C ALA A 343 8.09 16.21 -4.93
N LEU A 344 8.64 15.00 -4.85
CA LEU A 344 8.31 14.03 -3.80
C LEU A 344 8.56 14.58 -2.40
N TYR A 345 9.73 15.19 -2.21
CA TYR A 345 10.10 15.80 -0.94
C TYR A 345 9.17 16.96 -0.58
N THR A 346 8.96 17.89 -1.52
CA THR A 346 8.10 19.06 -1.33
C THR A 346 6.66 18.63 -1.01
N TYR A 347 6.08 17.72 -1.80
CA TYR A 347 4.73 17.21 -1.58
C TYR A 347 4.60 16.60 -0.19
N SER A 348 5.57 15.76 0.22
CA SER A 348 5.55 15.04 1.50
C SER A 348 5.73 15.95 2.71
N LYS A 349 6.45 17.07 2.55
CA LYS A 349 6.67 18.08 3.61
C LYS A 349 5.43 18.91 3.91
N PHE A 350 4.65 19.24 2.88
CA PHE A 350 3.50 20.15 3.00
C PHE A 350 2.14 19.44 3.14
N VAL A 351 2.12 18.12 3.37
CA VAL A 351 0.88 17.42 3.75
C VAL A 351 0.44 17.90 5.14
N PRO A 352 -0.78 18.45 5.30
CA PRO A 352 -1.26 18.84 6.62
C PRO A 352 -1.25 17.63 7.55
N THR A 353 -0.55 17.74 8.67
CA THR A 353 -0.69 16.79 9.78
C THR A 353 -2.15 16.85 10.21
N ALA A 354 -2.85 15.71 10.21
CA ALA A 354 -4.22 15.67 10.69
C ALA A 354 -4.25 16.26 12.11
N PRO A 355 -5.23 17.15 12.45
CA PRO A 355 -5.39 17.56 13.83
C PRO A 355 -5.66 16.31 14.67
N LEU A 356 -5.02 16.23 15.85
CA LEU A 356 -5.31 15.19 16.84
C LEU A 356 -6.83 15.09 17.05
N PRO A 357 -7.41 13.88 17.18
CA PRO A 357 -8.84 13.73 17.41
C PRO A 357 -9.23 14.59 18.60
N TYR A 358 -10.18 15.49 18.38
CA TYR A 358 -10.73 16.41 19.36
C TYR A 358 -11.12 15.61 20.61
N THR A 359 -10.56 15.96 21.76
CA THR A 359 -11.00 15.44 23.06
C THR A 359 -12.50 15.68 23.15
N VAL A 360 -13.30 14.62 23.13
CA VAL A 360 -14.75 14.73 23.40
C VAL A 360 -14.85 15.13 24.87
N THR A 361 -14.95 16.43 25.13
CA THR A 361 -15.34 16.93 26.44
C THR A 361 -16.78 16.49 26.68
N ARG A 362 -16.91 15.38 27.41
CA ARG A 362 -18.16 14.90 27.97
C ARG A 362 -18.69 16.02 28.87
N LYS A 363 -19.71 16.76 28.42
CA LYS A 363 -20.45 17.65 29.31
C LYS A 363 -21.11 16.75 30.36
N MET A 364 -20.77 17.02 31.62
CA MET A 364 -21.39 16.43 32.82
C MET A 364 -22.87 16.73 32.88
#